data_AF-A0A162GZE3-F1
#
_entry.id   AF-A0A162GZE3-F1
#
_cell.length_a   1.000
_cell.length_b   1.000
_cell.length_c   1.000
_cell.angle_alpha   90.00
_cell.angle_beta   90.00
_cell.angle_gamma   90.00
#
_symmetry.space_group_name_H-M   'P 1'
#
loop_
_entity.id
_entity.type
_entity.pdbx_description
1 polymer ?
#
loop_
_entity_poly.entity_id
_entity_poly.type
_entity_poly.pdbx_seq_one_letter_code
_entity_poly.pdbx_strand_id
1 'polypeptide(L)'
;MKTVIFSLLVSFFSLSSWAALPPQFSECLRENSATNMSVADLREIARVSAVTYCQNSVGLVGKAETMQLLQSPNINVGISVSKTTYSATDFVDLARAGSFVLYVDSARLTVPNIISIAQAGAQVVVMTASAGISKTDLLTMAAAKPFVLNVNSATSATDLRDYVAAGIQVVIRSSQSALSRADIMTVAAANSALVTVMP
;
A
#
# COMPACT_ATOMS: atom_id res chain seq x y z
N MET A 1 -25.46 -8.73 -51.79
CA MET A 1 -25.04 -7.51 -51.09
C MET A 1 -24.80 -7.86 -49.62
N LYS A 2 -23.76 -7.27 -49.04
CA LYS A 2 -23.01 -7.69 -47.84
C LYS A 2 -23.85 -7.89 -46.58
N THR A 3 -23.69 -9.05 -45.94
CA THR A 3 -24.03 -9.29 -44.53
C THR A 3 -22.78 -9.02 -43.70
N VAL A 4 -22.78 -7.95 -42.91
CA VAL A 4 -21.76 -7.69 -41.88
C VAL A 4 -22.50 -7.26 -40.63
N ILE A 5 -22.56 -8.13 -39.63
CA ILE A 5 -22.86 -7.75 -38.25
C ILE A 5 -21.73 -8.32 -37.41
N PHE A 6 -20.75 -7.45 -37.15
CA PHE A 6 -19.62 -7.70 -36.27
C PHE A 6 -20.12 -7.50 -34.83
N SER A 7 -20.43 -8.60 -34.13
CA SER A 7 -20.60 -8.58 -32.68
C SER A 7 -19.30 -9.09 -32.05
N LEU A 8 -18.41 -8.15 -31.72
CA LEU A 8 -17.36 -8.38 -30.75
C LEU A 8 -17.61 -7.41 -29.59
N LEU A 9 -18.37 -7.88 -28.59
CA LEU A 9 -18.41 -7.24 -27.28
C LEU A 9 -17.00 -7.32 -26.69
N VAL A 10 -16.23 -6.24 -26.84
CA VAL A 10 -15.02 -6.04 -26.06
C VAL A 10 -15.48 -5.70 -24.64
N SER A 11 -15.47 -6.70 -23.79
CA SER A 11 -15.58 -6.53 -22.35
C SER A 11 -14.39 -5.68 -21.89
N PHE A 12 -14.63 -4.38 -21.72
CA PHE A 12 -13.74 -3.51 -20.97
C PHE A 12 -13.75 -3.98 -19.52
N PHE A 13 -12.91 -4.96 -19.20
CA PHE A 13 -12.40 -5.07 -17.84
C PHE A 13 -11.66 -3.77 -17.58
N SER A 14 -12.30 -2.89 -16.82
CA SER A 14 -11.68 -1.78 -16.14
C SER A 14 -10.51 -2.33 -15.31
N LEU A 15 -9.33 -2.36 -15.92
CA LEU A 15 -8.07 -2.28 -15.21
C LEU A 15 -8.10 -0.93 -14.51
N SER A 16 -8.74 -0.89 -13.35
CA SER A 16 -8.51 0.15 -12.37
C SER A 16 -7.03 0.02 -12.01
N SER A 17 -6.20 0.78 -12.72
CA SER A 17 -4.84 1.06 -12.34
C SER A 17 -4.93 1.69 -10.96
N TRP A 18 -4.82 0.85 -9.93
CA TRP A 18 -4.64 1.31 -8.57
C TRP A 18 -3.35 2.07 -8.58
N ALA A 19 -3.50 3.39 -8.62
CA ALA A 19 -2.41 4.32 -8.72
C ALA A 19 -1.39 3.99 -7.64
N ALA A 20 -0.12 4.19 -8.02
CA ALA A 20 1.01 4.35 -7.13
C ALA A 20 0.59 4.95 -5.77
N LEU A 21 1.21 4.48 -4.66
CA LEU A 21 1.03 5.00 -3.30
C LEU A 21 0.48 6.42 -3.32
N PRO A 22 -0.80 6.62 -2.99
CA PRO A 22 -1.39 7.95 -3.11
C PRO A 22 -0.49 8.96 -2.37
N PRO A 23 -0.09 10.10 -2.97
CA PRO A 23 1.00 10.95 -2.46
C PRO A 23 0.90 11.31 -0.97
N GLN A 24 -0.34 11.39 -0.46
CA GLN A 24 -0.69 11.65 0.93
C GLN A 24 -0.11 10.64 1.95
N PHE A 25 0.32 9.47 1.50
CA PHE A 25 0.77 8.36 2.34
C PHE A 25 2.27 8.41 2.67
N SER A 26 3.05 9.21 1.92
CA SER A 26 4.46 9.44 2.23
C SER A 26 4.69 10.07 3.61
N GLU A 27 3.74 10.86 4.11
CA GLU A 27 3.80 11.49 5.43
C GLU A 27 3.69 10.45 6.56
N CYS A 28 2.95 9.35 6.40
CA CYS A 28 2.83 8.34 7.46
C CYS A 28 4.14 7.62 7.78
N LEU A 29 5.07 7.61 6.83
CA LEU A 29 6.39 7.02 6.97
C LEU A 29 7.37 7.94 7.70
N ARG A 30 7.11 9.25 7.74
CA ARG A 30 7.98 10.21 8.46
C ARG A 30 7.84 10.06 9.97
N GLU A 31 8.93 10.29 10.69
CA GLU A 31 9.00 10.14 12.15
C GLU A 31 8.19 11.21 12.90
N ASN A 32 8.02 12.39 12.30
CA ASN A 32 7.43 13.57 12.95
C ASN A 32 6.01 13.90 12.49
N SER A 33 5.35 13.01 11.73
CA SER A 33 4.00 13.25 11.21
C SER A 33 2.94 13.03 12.28
N ALA A 34 2.95 13.84 13.33
CA ALA A 34 1.99 13.78 14.42
C ALA A 34 0.86 14.78 14.19
N THR A 35 -0.36 14.42 14.62
CA THR A 35 -1.43 15.37 14.82
C THR A 35 -1.73 15.48 16.31
N ASN A 36 -1.95 16.70 16.80
CA ASN A 36 -2.45 16.98 18.14
C ASN A 36 -3.98 17.08 18.20
N MET A 37 -4.67 16.87 17.06
CA MET A 37 -6.12 16.95 16.97
C MET A 37 -6.78 15.70 17.55
N SER A 38 -7.91 15.89 18.23
CA SER A 38 -8.72 14.77 18.69
C SER A 38 -9.42 14.06 17.53
N VAL A 39 -9.87 12.83 17.74
CA VAL A 39 -10.70 12.09 16.77
C VAL A 39 -11.99 12.85 16.45
N ALA A 40 -12.55 13.57 17.43
CA ALA A 40 -13.73 14.40 17.22
C ALA A 40 -13.44 15.56 16.24
N ASP A 41 -12.32 16.26 16.44
CA ASP A 41 -11.91 17.36 15.55
C ASP A 41 -11.63 16.86 14.13
N LEU A 42 -10.92 15.74 14.00
CA LEU A 42 -10.64 15.11 12.70
C LEU A 42 -11.94 14.77 11.96
N ARG A 43 -12.95 14.24 12.68
CA ARG A 43 -14.25 13.91 12.10
C ARG A 43 -15.07 15.15 11.74
N GLU A 44 -14.98 16.23 12.52
CA GLU A 44 -15.66 17.48 12.21
C GLU A 44 -15.06 18.11 10.94
N ILE A 45 -13.73 18.18 10.85
CA ILE A 45 -13.03 18.65 9.65
C ILE A 45 -13.38 17.77 8.45
N ALA A 46 -13.46 16.45 8.66
CA ALA A 46 -13.81 15.50 7.61
C ALA A 46 -15.22 15.71 7.03
N ARG A 47 -16.11 16.48 7.68
CA ARG A 47 -17.41 16.84 7.09
C ARG A 47 -17.28 17.83 5.94
N VAL A 48 -16.20 18.62 5.91
CA VAL A 48 -16.02 19.72 4.97
C VAL A 48 -14.75 19.60 4.12
N SER A 49 -13.82 18.72 4.47
CA SER A 49 -12.56 18.52 3.75
C SER A 49 -12.05 17.08 3.86
N ALA A 50 -11.21 16.65 2.93
CA ALA A 50 -10.48 15.41 3.07
C ALA A 50 -9.37 15.54 4.12
N VAL A 51 -9.21 14.51 4.95
CA VAL A 51 -8.20 14.43 6.01
C VAL A 51 -7.34 13.19 5.76
N THR A 52 -6.03 13.32 5.88
CA THR A 52 -5.13 12.17 5.95
C THR A 52 -4.64 12.02 7.37
N TYR A 53 -4.82 10.84 7.94
CA TYR A 53 -4.47 10.53 9.31
C TYR A 53 -3.51 9.34 9.36
N CYS A 54 -2.39 9.51 10.05
CA CYS A 54 -1.35 8.49 10.16
C CYS A 54 -1.28 7.99 11.60
N GLN A 55 -1.62 6.73 11.80
CA GLN A 55 -1.38 6.01 13.05
C GLN A 55 0.12 5.78 13.23
N ASN A 56 0.72 6.59 14.11
CA ASN A 56 2.11 6.49 14.53
C ASN A 56 2.26 6.63 16.05
N SER A 57 3.49 6.51 16.54
CA SER A 57 3.82 6.49 17.97
C SER A 57 3.46 7.78 18.72
N VAL A 58 3.23 8.90 18.03
CA VAL A 58 2.92 10.21 18.63
C VAL A 58 1.41 10.50 18.62
N GLY A 59 0.67 9.94 17.65
CA GLY A 59 -0.77 10.12 17.50
C GLY A 59 -1.58 8.86 17.76
N LEU A 60 -1.07 7.89 18.54
CA LEU A 60 -1.68 6.57 18.70
C LEU A 60 -3.05 6.66 19.39
N VAL A 61 -4.13 6.55 18.62
CA VAL A 61 -5.46 6.30 19.19
C VAL A 61 -5.76 4.81 19.28
N GLY A 62 -6.64 4.43 20.20
CA GLY A 62 -7.04 3.04 20.39
C GLY A 62 -7.73 2.45 19.16
N LYS A 63 -7.96 1.13 19.19
CA LYS A 63 -8.62 0.40 18.11
C LYS A 63 -10.01 0.98 17.82
N ALA A 64 -10.79 1.27 18.86
CA ALA A 64 -12.16 1.78 18.73
C ALA A 64 -12.20 3.14 18.04
N GLU A 65 -11.28 4.04 18.41
CA GLU A 65 -11.14 5.35 17.81
C GLU A 65 -10.71 5.26 16.35
N THR A 66 -9.75 4.39 16.04
CA THR A 66 -9.33 4.14 14.64
C THR A 66 -10.51 3.63 13.82
N MET A 67 -11.33 2.72 14.35
CA MET A 67 -12.56 2.27 13.68
C MET A 67 -13.51 3.43 13.38
N GLN A 68 -13.65 4.41 14.28
CA GLN A 68 -14.48 5.60 14.02
C GLN A 68 -13.93 6.47 12.89
N LEU A 69 -12.60 6.59 12.79
CA LEU A 69 -11.96 7.33 11.69
C LEU A 69 -12.21 6.62 10.35
N LEU A 70 -12.08 5.29 10.32
CA LEU A 70 -12.28 4.46 9.12
C LEU A 70 -13.71 4.46 8.58
N GLN A 71 -14.68 4.79 9.41
CA GLN A 71 -16.08 4.93 9.00
C GLN A 71 -16.34 6.24 8.24
N SER A 72 -15.41 7.19 8.24
CA SER A 72 -15.55 8.45 7.51
C SER A 72 -14.95 8.33 6.11
N PRO A 73 -15.74 8.53 5.04
CA PRO A 73 -15.24 8.41 3.66
C PRO A 73 -14.22 9.49 3.29
N ASN A 74 -14.19 10.60 4.04
CA ASN A 74 -13.27 11.72 3.82
C ASN A 74 -11.98 11.60 4.66
N ILE A 75 -11.81 10.52 5.44
CA ILE A 75 -10.60 10.29 6.22
C ILE A 75 -9.82 9.14 5.60
N ASN A 76 -8.65 9.46 5.05
CA ASN A 76 -7.68 8.47 4.59
C ASN A 76 -6.78 8.07 5.75
N VAL A 77 -6.81 6.80 6.14
CA VAL A 77 -6.01 6.30 7.27
C VAL A 77 -4.81 5.52 6.75
N GLY A 78 -3.62 5.85 7.25
CA GLY A 78 -2.41 5.06 7.10
C GLY A 78 -1.97 4.51 8.44
N ILE A 79 -1.60 3.23 8.52
CA ILE A 79 -1.21 2.56 9.77
C ILE A 79 0.14 1.89 9.59
N SER A 80 1.10 2.26 10.42
CA SER A 80 2.42 1.61 10.49
C SER A 80 2.38 0.44 11.48
N VAL A 81 2.90 -0.73 11.07
CA VAL A 81 3.03 -1.87 11.97
C VAL A 81 4.06 -1.55 13.06
N SER A 82 5.23 -1.03 12.70
CA SER A 82 6.32 -0.72 13.64
C SER A 82 5.93 0.30 14.71
N LYS A 83 5.04 1.24 14.39
CA LYS A 83 4.63 2.34 15.27
C LYS A 83 3.31 2.10 16.02
N THR A 84 2.71 0.93 15.86
CA THR A 84 1.48 0.53 16.57
C THR A 84 1.67 -0.79 17.31
N THR A 85 0.77 -1.08 18.25
CA THR A 85 0.73 -2.34 19.02
C THR A 85 -0.38 -3.29 18.57
N TYR A 86 -1.09 -2.96 17.49
CA TYR A 86 -2.17 -3.80 16.97
C TYR A 86 -1.68 -5.19 16.58
N SER A 87 -2.48 -6.19 16.94
CA SER A 87 -2.32 -7.58 16.54
C SER A 87 -2.80 -7.81 15.10
N ALA A 88 -2.46 -8.97 14.53
CA ALA A 88 -2.97 -9.34 13.20
C ALA A 88 -4.51 -9.36 13.15
N THR A 89 -5.16 -9.85 14.21
CA THR A 89 -6.63 -9.83 14.34
C THR A 89 -7.19 -8.42 14.41
N ASP A 90 -6.50 -7.50 15.09
CA ASP A 90 -6.95 -6.09 15.12
C ASP A 90 -6.91 -5.46 13.74
N PHE A 91 -5.86 -5.71 12.96
CA PHE A 91 -5.78 -5.21 11.58
C PHE A 91 -6.89 -5.76 10.68
N VAL A 92 -7.26 -7.03 10.84
CA VAL A 92 -8.39 -7.63 10.11
C VAL A 92 -9.71 -6.95 10.50
N ASP A 93 -9.93 -6.70 11.79
CA ASP A 93 -11.14 -6.01 12.26
C ASP A 93 -11.19 -4.55 11.76
N LEU A 94 -10.05 -3.86 11.76
CA LEU A 94 -9.93 -2.52 11.18
C LEU A 94 -10.23 -2.54 9.68
N ALA A 95 -9.72 -3.52 8.94
CA ALA A 95 -9.93 -3.64 7.49
C ALA A 95 -11.41 -3.87 7.15
N ARG A 96 -12.12 -4.60 8.03
CA ARG A 96 -13.58 -4.77 7.93
C ARG A 96 -14.36 -3.50 8.28
N ALA A 97 -13.80 -2.61 9.12
CA ALA A 97 -14.45 -1.36 9.52
C ALA A 97 -14.35 -0.27 8.43
N GLY A 98 -13.29 -0.28 7.63
CA GLY A 98 -13.10 0.63 6.51
C GLY A 98 -11.73 0.48 5.84
N SER A 99 -11.55 1.14 4.69
CA SER A 99 -10.32 1.06 3.93
C SER A 99 -9.19 1.86 4.58
N PHE A 100 -8.00 1.27 4.61
CA PHE A 100 -6.78 1.95 5.08
C PHE A 100 -5.55 1.39 4.37
N VAL A 101 -4.46 2.14 4.46
CA VAL A 101 -3.14 1.71 3.99
C VAL A 101 -2.36 1.13 5.17
N LEU A 102 -1.96 -0.14 5.07
CA LEU A 102 -1.10 -0.81 6.04
C LEU A 102 0.35 -0.78 5.55
N TYR A 103 1.24 -0.12 6.31
CA TYR A 103 2.68 -0.23 6.09
C TYR A 103 3.25 -1.38 6.89
N VAL A 104 3.65 -2.44 6.19
CA VAL A 104 4.41 -3.53 6.75
C VAL A 104 5.87 -3.10 6.82
N ASP A 105 6.20 -2.39 7.89
CA ASP A 105 7.50 -1.77 8.17
C ASP A 105 8.20 -2.39 9.40
N SER A 106 7.78 -3.60 9.79
CA SER A 106 8.46 -4.47 10.74
C SER A 106 8.14 -5.95 10.46
N ALA A 107 8.96 -6.87 10.98
CA ALA A 107 8.77 -8.31 10.84
C ALA A 107 7.71 -8.92 11.78
N ARG A 108 6.84 -8.11 12.40
CA ARG A 108 5.85 -8.58 13.38
C ARG A 108 4.72 -9.40 12.76
N LEU A 109 4.42 -9.18 11.48
CA LEU A 109 3.35 -9.88 10.76
C LEU A 109 3.94 -10.99 9.90
N THR A 110 3.37 -12.19 10.01
CA THR A 110 3.68 -13.30 9.10
C THR A 110 3.00 -13.10 7.76
N VAL A 111 3.48 -13.79 6.72
CA VAL A 111 2.89 -13.75 5.38
C VAL A 111 1.39 -14.12 5.38
N PRO A 112 0.94 -15.20 6.06
CA PRO A 112 -0.50 -15.48 6.18
C PRO A 112 -1.31 -14.35 6.83
N ASN A 113 -0.75 -13.68 7.85
CA ASN A 113 -1.41 -12.55 8.49
C ASN A 113 -1.62 -11.39 7.50
N ILE A 114 -0.58 -11.05 6.74
CA ILE A 114 -0.64 -9.95 5.77
C ILE A 114 -1.64 -10.26 4.66
N ILE A 115 -1.66 -11.49 4.14
CA ILE A 115 -2.64 -11.94 3.14
C ILE A 115 -4.07 -11.83 3.69
N SER A 116 -4.30 -12.27 4.92
CA SER A 116 -5.62 -12.18 5.58
C SER A 116 -6.08 -10.72 5.73
N ILE A 117 -5.18 -9.82 6.12
CA ILE A 117 -5.48 -8.38 6.25
C ILE A 117 -5.80 -7.75 4.88
N ALA A 118 -5.04 -8.09 3.83
CA ALA A 118 -5.32 -7.64 2.47
C ALA A 118 -6.67 -8.17 1.96
N GLN A 119 -6.99 -9.44 2.24
CA GLN A 119 -8.28 -10.05 1.91
C GLN A 119 -9.45 -9.38 2.62
N ALA A 120 -9.22 -8.87 3.82
CA ALA A 120 -10.22 -8.14 4.59
C ALA A 120 -10.47 -6.69 4.09
N GLY A 121 -9.63 -6.17 3.17
CA GLY A 121 -9.87 -4.89 2.50
C GLY A 121 -8.78 -3.82 2.72
N ALA A 122 -7.71 -4.12 3.45
CA ALA A 122 -6.59 -3.19 3.61
C ALA A 122 -5.74 -3.12 2.34
N GLN A 123 -5.26 -1.92 1.99
CA GLN A 123 -4.23 -1.74 0.98
C GLN A 123 -2.86 -1.96 1.63
N VAL A 124 -2.16 -3.01 1.21
CA VAL A 124 -0.87 -3.38 1.81
C VAL A 124 0.29 -2.73 1.09
N VAL A 125 1.22 -2.18 1.88
CA VAL A 125 2.49 -1.59 1.43
C VAL A 125 3.62 -2.26 2.20
N VAL A 126 4.46 -3.01 1.50
CA VAL A 126 5.59 -3.72 2.09
C VAL A 126 6.85 -2.88 1.95
N MET A 127 7.55 -2.65 3.06
CA MET A 127 8.82 -1.91 3.08
C MET A 127 9.99 -2.89 2.99
N THR A 128 10.79 -2.84 1.93
CA THR A 128 11.90 -3.79 1.72
C THR A 128 12.91 -3.79 2.86
N ALA A 129 13.19 -2.63 3.46
CA ALA A 129 14.21 -2.48 4.49
C ALA A 129 13.88 -3.18 5.82
N SER A 130 12.60 -3.33 6.16
CA SER A 130 12.19 -3.66 7.53
C SER A 130 11.08 -4.70 7.65
N ALA A 131 10.37 -5.03 6.57
CA ALA A 131 9.31 -6.03 6.61
C ALA A 131 9.81 -7.45 6.95
N GLY A 132 11.08 -7.75 6.67
CA GLY A 132 11.65 -9.08 6.91
C GLY A 132 11.04 -10.19 6.03
N ILE A 133 10.49 -9.83 4.87
CA ILE A 133 9.80 -10.75 3.95
C ILE A 133 10.76 -11.18 2.83
N SER A 134 10.85 -12.49 2.58
CA SER A 134 11.72 -13.03 1.53
C SER A 134 11.15 -12.81 0.13
N LYS A 135 11.99 -12.93 -0.90
CA LYS A 135 11.55 -12.91 -2.31
C LYS A 135 10.43 -13.91 -2.58
N THR A 136 10.59 -15.16 -2.14
CA THR A 136 9.60 -16.24 -2.34
C THR A 136 8.26 -15.90 -1.68
N ASP A 137 8.31 -15.31 -0.49
CA ASP A 137 7.13 -14.89 0.24
C ASP A 137 6.41 -13.73 -0.47
N LEU A 138 7.15 -12.73 -0.98
CA LEU A 138 6.58 -11.65 -1.78
C LEU A 138 5.84 -12.17 -3.01
N LEU A 139 6.41 -13.16 -3.70
CA LEU A 139 5.78 -13.79 -4.87
C LEU A 139 4.52 -14.58 -4.47
N THR A 140 4.55 -15.25 -3.31
CA THR A 140 3.39 -15.95 -2.76
C THR A 140 2.28 -14.97 -2.39
N MET A 141 2.63 -13.84 -1.78
CA MET A 141 1.69 -12.76 -1.49
C MET A 141 1.04 -12.21 -2.77
N ALA A 142 1.83 -11.98 -3.82
CA ALA A 142 1.35 -11.43 -5.09
C ALA A 142 0.32 -12.33 -5.77
N ALA A 143 0.53 -13.65 -5.69
CA ALA A 143 -0.42 -14.64 -6.19
C ALA A 143 -1.75 -14.64 -5.42
N ALA A 144 -1.73 -14.23 -4.14
CA ALA A 144 -2.92 -14.20 -3.30
C ALA A 144 -3.70 -12.88 -3.40
N LYS A 145 -3.00 -11.73 -3.33
CA LYS A 145 -3.58 -10.39 -3.39
C LYS A 145 -2.62 -9.33 -3.94
N PRO A 146 -3.13 -8.32 -4.66
CA PRO A 146 -2.33 -7.15 -5.03
C PRO A 146 -1.81 -6.39 -3.81
N PHE A 147 -0.58 -5.91 -3.90
CA PHE A 147 0.04 -5.05 -2.90
C PHE A 147 1.11 -4.16 -3.55
N VAL A 148 1.58 -3.16 -2.80
CA VAL A 148 2.69 -2.30 -3.21
C VAL A 148 3.96 -2.71 -2.49
N LEU A 149 5.04 -2.88 -3.23
CA LEU A 149 6.40 -3.02 -2.72
C LEU A 149 7.10 -1.66 -2.76
N ASN A 150 7.35 -1.08 -1.59
CA ASN A 150 8.15 0.13 -1.48
C ASN A 150 9.63 -0.24 -1.29
N VAL A 151 10.42 -0.02 -2.35
CA VAL A 151 11.84 -0.36 -2.42
C VAL A 151 12.65 0.76 -1.77
N ASN A 152 12.80 0.68 -0.46
CA ASN A 152 13.48 1.66 0.39
C ASN A 152 14.83 1.14 0.93
N SER A 153 15.40 0.13 0.28
CA SER A 153 16.73 -0.45 0.56
C SER A 153 17.35 -1.02 -0.70
N ALA A 154 18.66 -1.25 -0.65
CA ALA A 154 19.42 -1.87 -1.75
C ALA A 154 18.72 -3.15 -2.26
N THR A 155 18.45 -3.20 -3.56
CA THR A 155 17.74 -4.31 -4.23
C THR A 155 18.32 -4.51 -5.63
N SER A 156 18.22 -5.72 -6.19
CA SER A 156 18.69 -5.99 -7.55
C SER A 156 17.63 -5.66 -8.62
N ALA A 157 18.08 -5.22 -9.80
CA ALA A 157 17.19 -4.99 -10.94
C ALA A 157 16.47 -6.28 -11.38
N THR A 158 17.15 -7.42 -11.25
CA THR A 158 16.58 -8.75 -11.57
C THR A 158 15.40 -9.07 -10.68
N ASP A 159 15.53 -8.90 -9.35
CA ASP A 159 14.43 -9.17 -8.44
C ASP A 159 13.23 -8.26 -8.69
N LEU A 160 13.47 -6.97 -8.95
CA LEU A 160 12.37 -6.06 -9.26
C LEU A 160 11.63 -6.44 -10.54
N ARG A 161 12.32 -6.93 -11.57
CA ARG A 161 11.65 -7.45 -12.78
C ARG A 161 10.80 -8.67 -12.46
N ASP A 162 11.30 -9.58 -11.62
CA ASP A 162 10.52 -10.76 -11.21
C ASP A 162 9.26 -10.35 -10.43
N TYR A 163 9.36 -9.34 -9.56
CA TYR A 163 8.22 -8.79 -8.84
C TYR A 163 7.19 -8.16 -9.78
N VAL A 164 7.65 -7.33 -10.72
CA VAL A 164 6.79 -6.69 -11.72
C VAL A 164 6.12 -7.74 -12.62
N ALA A 165 6.85 -8.79 -13.03
CA ALA A 165 6.30 -9.89 -13.81
C ALA A 165 5.24 -10.69 -13.03
N ALA A 166 5.37 -10.76 -11.70
CA ALA A 166 4.38 -11.33 -10.80
C ALA A 166 3.18 -10.40 -10.50
N GLY A 167 3.13 -9.21 -11.10
CA GLY A 167 2.03 -8.26 -10.92
C GLY A 167 2.15 -7.38 -9.67
N ILE A 168 3.30 -7.38 -8.99
CA ILE A 168 3.56 -6.52 -7.84
C ILE A 168 3.75 -5.08 -8.32
N GLN A 169 3.06 -4.13 -7.67
CA GLN A 169 3.32 -2.72 -7.90
C GLN A 169 4.60 -2.31 -7.16
N VAL A 170 5.58 -1.77 -7.87
CA VAL A 170 6.89 -1.43 -7.33
C VAL A 170 7.06 0.08 -7.29
N VAL A 171 7.33 0.61 -6.10
CA VAL A 171 7.72 2.00 -5.88
C VAL A 171 9.21 2.04 -5.58
N ILE A 172 10.00 2.54 -6.53
CA ILE A 172 11.45 2.63 -6.42
C ILE A 172 11.83 3.96 -5.78
N ARG A 173 12.40 3.92 -4.57
CA ARG A 173 13.03 5.10 -3.94
C ARG A 173 14.45 5.24 -4.48
N SER A 174 14.66 6.08 -5.48
CA SER A 174 15.91 6.10 -6.27
C SER A 174 17.15 6.38 -5.42
N SER A 175 17.01 7.20 -4.38
CA SER A 175 18.05 7.54 -3.41
C SER A 175 18.40 6.41 -2.41
N GLN A 176 17.60 5.34 -2.35
CA GLN A 176 17.73 4.27 -1.33
C GLN A 176 17.89 2.88 -1.94
N SER A 177 17.42 2.67 -3.17
CA SER A 177 17.39 1.35 -3.82
C SER A 177 18.74 0.85 -4.32
N ALA A 178 19.77 1.72 -4.34
CA ALA A 178 21.10 1.47 -4.90
C ALA A 178 21.10 1.06 -6.39
N LEU A 179 20.02 1.35 -7.11
CA LEU A 179 19.89 1.07 -8.54
C LEU A 179 20.50 2.19 -9.37
N SER A 180 21.18 1.83 -10.46
CA SER A 180 21.59 2.81 -11.46
C SER A 180 20.38 3.28 -12.29
N ARG A 181 20.56 4.38 -13.03
CA ARG A 181 19.57 4.80 -14.03
C ARG A 181 19.25 3.69 -15.04
N ALA A 182 20.27 2.95 -15.48
CA ALA A 182 20.09 1.88 -16.46
C ALA A 182 19.26 0.73 -15.88
N ASP A 183 19.47 0.39 -14.61
CA ASP A 183 18.68 -0.62 -13.90
C ASP A 183 17.21 -0.20 -13.80
N ILE A 184 16.95 1.05 -13.37
CA ILE A 184 15.59 1.58 -13.24
C ILE A 184 14.87 1.56 -14.59
N MET A 185 15.54 1.99 -15.67
CA MET A 185 14.98 1.93 -17.02
C MET A 185 14.67 0.50 -17.44
N THR A 186 15.54 -0.46 -17.12
CA THR A 186 15.35 -1.87 -17.43
C THR A 186 14.13 -2.46 -16.70
N VAL A 187 13.91 -2.10 -15.44
CA VAL A 187 12.74 -2.51 -14.66
C VAL A 187 11.46 -1.86 -15.19
N ALA A 188 11.48 -0.55 -15.45
CA ALA A 188 10.32 0.18 -15.98
C ALA A 188 9.91 -0.28 -17.38
N ALA A 189 10.87 -0.71 -18.22
CA ALA A 189 10.58 -1.27 -19.53
C ALA A 189 9.87 -2.63 -19.47
N ALA A 190 10.00 -3.38 -18.37
CA ALA A 190 9.30 -4.66 -18.20
C ALA A 190 7.77 -4.46 -18.07
N ASN A 191 7.34 -3.49 -17.27
CA ASN A 191 5.95 -3.03 -17.22
C ASN A 191 5.84 -1.68 -16.50
N SER A 192 5.78 -0.58 -17.26
CA SER A 192 5.75 0.77 -16.70
C SER A 192 4.48 1.10 -15.92
N ALA A 193 3.38 0.37 -16.14
CA ALA A 193 2.14 0.57 -15.40
C ALA A 193 2.22 0.09 -13.94
N LEU A 194 3.19 -0.78 -13.63
CA LEU A 194 3.42 -1.32 -12.29
C LEU A 194 4.61 -0.65 -11.59
N VAL A 195 5.34 0.24 -12.26
CA VAL A 195 6.58 0.83 -11.73
C VAL A 195 6.40 2.32 -11.54
N THR A 196 6.61 2.79 -10.31
CA THR A 196 6.70 4.21 -9.98
C THR A 196 8.09 4.51 -9.45
N VAL A 197 8.72 5.55 -9.98
CA VAL A 197 10.02 6.02 -9.50
C VAL A 197 9.80 7.27 -8.65
N MET A 198 10.20 7.22 -7.40
CA MET A 198 10.23 8.36 -6.49
C MET A 198 11.69 8.79 -6.31
N PRO A 199 12.08 9.99 -6.80
CA PRO A 199 13.44 10.48 -6.67
C PRO A 199 13.89 10.59 -5.20
#